data_AF-A0A0F9HJC2-F1
#
_entry.id   AF-A0A0F9HJC2-F1
#
_cell.length_a   1.000
_cell.length_b   1.000
_cell.length_c   1.000
_cell.angle_alpha   90.00
_cell.angle_beta   90.00
_cell.angle_gamma   90.00
#
_symmetry.space_group_name_H-M   'P 1'
#
loop_
_entity.id
_entity.type
_entity.pdbx_description
1 polymer ?
#
loop_
_entity_poly.entity_id
_entity_poly.type
_entity_poly.pdbx_seq_one_letter_code
_entity_poly.pdbx_strand_id
1 'polypeptide(L)'
;MVPVENPDTVAKSLAIGDPGDGRYVLKRLKQYNGLAEESNNKEILDAILLLAKMEGIFTEPAGGVSVAVLKKLVEDGKIDKNDTTICYVTGSGLKATESIMEVLQKPKVMQADVAKISAVVK
;
A
#
# COMPACT_ATOMS: atom_id res chain seq x y z
N MET A 1 -6.50 -22.46 -9.85
CA MET A 1 -5.67 -21.77 -8.84
C MET A 1 -4.95 -22.83 -8.05
N VAL A 2 -3.68 -22.62 -7.75
CA VAL A 2 -2.92 -23.45 -6.82
C VAL A 2 -2.86 -22.69 -5.50
N PRO A 3 -3.36 -23.25 -4.39
CA PRO A 3 -3.27 -22.62 -3.07
C PRO A 3 -1.84 -22.32 -2.65
N VAL A 4 -1.66 -21.22 -1.93
CA VAL A 4 -0.40 -20.89 -1.22
C VAL A 4 -0.53 -21.30 0.24
N GLU A 5 0.23 -22.28 0.71
CA GLU A 5 0.04 -22.77 2.10
C GLU A 5 0.45 -21.75 3.16
N ASN A 6 1.53 -20.99 2.92
CA ASN A 6 2.11 -20.04 3.87
C ASN A 6 2.28 -18.66 3.22
N PRO A 7 1.20 -17.88 3.05
CA PRO A 7 1.31 -16.54 2.48
C PRO A 7 2.13 -15.63 3.40
N ASP A 8 3.25 -15.12 2.89
CA ASP A 8 4.13 -14.21 3.61
C ASP A 8 4.14 -12.81 2.98
N THR A 9 3.50 -11.87 3.67
CA THR A 9 3.42 -10.48 3.25
C THR A 9 3.26 -9.57 4.47
N VAL A 10 3.62 -8.29 4.31
CA VAL A 10 3.28 -7.22 5.26
C VAL A 10 1.77 -6.94 5.28
N ALA A 11 1.04 -7.25 4.19
CA ALA A 11 -0.40 -7.12 4.11
C ALA A 11 -1.13 -8.30 4.76
N LYS A 12 -1.03 -8.42 6.09
CA LYS A 12 -1.57 -9.57 6.86
C LYS A 12 -3.06 -9.82 6.63
N SER A 13 -3.88 -8.79 6.39
CA SER A 13 -5.30 -8.95 6.08
C SER A 13 -5.57 -9.56 4.69
N LEU A 14 -4.58 -9.55 3.80
CA LEU A 14 -4.64 -10.15 2.47
C LEU A 14 -3.82 -11.46 2.38
N ALA A 15 -3.21 -11.91 3.47
CA ALA A 15 -2.42 -13.14 3.53
C ALA A 15 -3.32 -14.39 3.51
N ILE A 16 -4.05 -14.57 2.42
CA ILE A 16 -5.02 -15.66 2.20
C ILE A 16 -4.56 -16.46 0.99
N GLY A 17 -4.06 -17.66 1.24
CA GLY A 17 -3.50 -18.51 0.19
C GLY A 17 -4.50 -19.27 -0.66
N ASP A 18 -5.71 -19.51 -0.14
CA ASP A 18 -6.85 -20.09 -0.86
C ASP A 18 -8.11 -19.27 -0.57
N PRO A 19 -8.32 -18.15 -1.30
CA PRO A 19 -9.45 -17.27 -1.04
C PRO A 19 -10.77 -17.95 -1.43
N GLY A 20 -11.69 -18.08 -0.47
CA GLY A 20 -12.99 -18.74 -0.67
C GLY A 20 -13.80 -18.15 -1.84
N ASP A 21 -13.71 -16.83 -2.04
CA ASP A 21 -14.41 -16.13 -3.13
C ASP A 21 -13.60 -16.02 -4.44
N GLY A 22 -12.41 -16.63 -4.52
CA GLY A 22 -11.50 -16.48 -5.66
C GLY A 22 -12.14 -16.81 -7.01
N ARG A 23 -13.02 -17.82 -7.07
CA ARG A 23 -13.77 -18.17 -8.29
C ARG A 23 -14.74 -17.08 -8.73
N TYR A 24 -15.39 -16.41 -7.77
CA TYR A 24 -16.30 -15.30 -8.07
C TYR A 24 -15.53 -14.09 -8.59
N VAL A 25 -14.37 -13.78 -8.00
CA VAL A 25 -13.48 -12.71 -8.47
C VAL A 25 -13.05 -12.94 -9.92
N LEU A 26 -12.56 -14.14 -10.27
CA LEU A 26 -12.17 -14.46 -11.65
C LEU A 26 -13.33 -14.32 -12.64
N LYS A 27 -14.54 -14.71 -12.25
CA LYS A 27 -15.73 -14.55 -13.08
C LYS A 27 -16.03 -13.07 -13.33
N ARG A 28 -15.90 -12.21 -12.32
CA ARG A 28 -16.12 -10.76 -12.43
C ARG A 28 -15.06 -10.08 -13.28
N LEU A 29 -13.78 -10.43 -13.11
CA LEU A 29 -12.70 -9.94 -13.97
C LEU A 29 -12.98 -10.27 -15.45
N LYS A 30 -13.35 -11.52 -15.76
CA LYS A 30 -13.71 -11.90 -17.13
C LYS A 30 -14.95 -11.16 -17.64
N GLN A 31 -15.97 -10.96 -16.80
CA GLN A 31 -17.21 -10.28 -17.18
C GLN A 31 -17.00 -8.80 -17.54
N TYR A 32 -16.14 -8.10 -16.79
CA TYR A 32 -15.94 -6.66 -16.92
C TYR A 32 -14.62 -6.29 -17.60
N ASN A 33 -13.93 -7.27 -18.21
CA ASN A 33 -12.58 -7.10 -18.74
C ASN A 33 -11.61 -6.46 -17.73
N GLY A 34 -11.78 -6.84 -16.46
CA GLY A 34 -11.00 -6.33 -15.34
C GLY A 34 -9.61 -6.95 -15.28
N LEU A 35 -8.72 -6.27 -14.56
CA LEU A 35 -7.34 -6.67 -14.35
C LEU A 35 -7.13 -7.11 -12.89
N ALA A 36 -6.20 -8.02 -12.69
CA ALA A 36 -5.65 -8.38 -11.38
C ALA A 36 -4.13 -8.29 -11.50
N GLU A 37 -3.50 -7.70 -10.49
CA GLU A 37 -2.08 -7.42 -10.48
C GLU A 37 -1.57 -7.58 -9.05
N GLU A 38 -0.29 -7.95 -8.91
CA GLU A 38 0.34 -8.16 -7.61
C GLU A 38 1.18 -6.96 -7.19
N SER A 39 1.51 -6.90 -5.90
CA SER A 39 2.52 -5.98 -5.38
C SER A 39 3.38 -6.68 -4.35
N ASN A 40 4.68 -6.36 -4.34
CA ASN A 40 5.61 -6.86 -3.34
C ASN A 40 5.62 -5.97 -2.08
N ASN A 41 6.20 -6.46 -0.98
CA ASN A 41 6.23 -5.72 0.29
C ASN A 41 6.83 -4.32 0.18
N LYS A 42 7.86 -4.13 -0.67
CA LYS A 42 8.48 -2.81 -0.86
C LYS A 42 7.52 -1.84 -1.54
N GLU A 43 6.86 -2.28 -2.61
CA GLU A 43 5.87 -1.47 -3.33
C GLU A 43 4.71 -1.06 -2.43
N ILE A 44 4.25 -1.97 -1.57
CA ILE A 44 3.20 -1.71 -0.59
C ILE A 44 3.64 -0.60 0.38
N LEU A 45 4.83 -0.71 0.97
CA LEU A 45 5.34 0.27 1.93
C LEU A 45 5.60 1.63 1.27
N ASP A 46 6.17 1.65 0.07
CA ASP A 46 6.37 2.86 -0.71
C ASP A 46 5.04 3.54 -1.05
N ALA A 47 4.00 2.78 -1.36
CA ALA A 47 2.67 3.31 -1.65
C ALA A 47 1.98 3.91 -0.42
N ILE A 48 2.14 3.30 0.76
CA ILE A 48 1.67 3.89 2.03
C ILE A 48 2.36 5.23 2.28
N LEU A 49 3.69 5.30 2.12
CA LEU A 49 4.45 6.53 2.29
C LEU A 49 4.06 7.60 1.27
N LEU A 50 3.84 7.20 0.01
CA LEU A 50 3.39 8.10 -1.05
C LEU A 50 2.03 8.70 -0.70
N LEU A 51 1.05 7.86 -0.37
CA LEU A 51 -0.30 8.30 -0.05
C LEU A 51 -0.31 9.24 1.18
N ALA A 52 0.47 8.90 2.21
CA ALA A 52 0.58 9.73 3.41
C ALA A 52 1.24 11.09 3.13
N LYS A 53 2.29 11.13 2.29
CA LYS A 53 3.04 12.36 1.98
C LYS A 53 2.29 13.29 1.03
N MET A 54 1.56 12.72 0.07
CA MET A 54 0.90 13.50 -0.98
C MET A 54 -0.52 13.90 -0.62
N GLU A 55 -1.27 13.01 0.03
CA GLU A 55 -2.70 13.18 0.29
C GLU A 55 -3.04 13.30 1.79
N GLY A 56 -2.06 13.09 2.68
CA GLY A 56 -2.29 13.08 4.13
C GLY A 56 -3.10 11.87 4.62
N ILE A 57 -3.25 10.82 3.80
CA ILE A 57 -4.01 9.62 4.14
C ILE A 57 -3.05 8.51 4.59
N PHE A 58 -3.14 8.13 5.86
CA PHE A 58 -2.36 7.01 6.41
C PHE A 58 -3.18 5.71 6.41
N THR A 59 -2.81 4.78 5.53
CA THR A 59 -3.50 3.48 5.35
C THR A 59 -2.72 2.30 5.92
N GLU A 60 -3.44 1.23 6.25
CA GLU A 60 -2.84 -0.08 6.52
C GLU A 60 -2.27 -0.71 5.22
N PRO A 61 -1.42 -1.75 5.32
CA PRO A 61 -0.83 -2.39 4.14
C PRO A 61 -1.80 -2.82 3.04
N ALA A 62 -3.04 -3.23 3.34
CA ALA A 62 -4.03 -3.58 2.33
C ALA A 62 -4.44 -2.39 1.44
N GLY A 63 -4.55 -1.18 2.00
CA GLY A 63 -4.75 0.02 1.19
C GLY A 63 -3.48 0.39 0.41
N GLY A 64 -2.31 0.08 0.96
CA GLY A 64 -1.02 0.17 0.24
C GLY A 64 -1.00 -0.66 -1.04
N VAL A 65 -1.51 -1.90 -1.02
CA VAL A 65 -1.64 -2.75 -2.22
C VAL A 65 -2.45 -2.07 -3.31
N SER A 66 -3.61 -1.49 -2.95
CA SER A 66 -4.50 -0.83 -3.90
C SER A 66 -3.81 0.34 -4.62
N VAL A 67 -3.10 1.18 -3.88
CA VAL A 67 -2.35 2.32 -4.43
C VAL A 67 -1.12 1.87 -5.22
N ALA A 68 -0.40 0.86 -4.74
CA ALA A 68 0.77 0.30 -5.44
C ALA A 68 0.37 -0.27 -6.82
N VAL A 69 -0.70 -1.05 -6.86
CA VAL A 69 -1.23 -1.62 -8.11
C VAL A 69 -1.76 -0.53 -9.02
N LEU A 70 -2.50 0.45 -8.50
CA LEU A 70 -2.96 1.59 -9.31
C LEU A 70 -1.77 2.29 -10.00
N LYS A 71 -0.71 2.58 -9.24
CA LYS A 71 0.51 3.19 -9.79
C LYS A 71 1.08 2.36 -10.94
N LYS A 72 1.26 1.05 -10.75
CA LYS A 72 1.74 0.13 -11.80
C LYS A 72 0.84 0.16 -13.04
N LEU A 73 -0.47 0.05 -12.86
CA LEU A 73 -1.42 0.03 -13.98
C LEU A 73 -1.44 1.35 -14.77
N VAL A 74 -1.21 2.48 -14.12
CA VAL A 74 -1.06 3.77 -14.81
C VAL A 74 0.28 3.85 -15.55
N GLU A 75 1.37 3.42 -14.91
CA GLU A 75 2.71 3.39 -15.54
C GLU A 75 2.77 2.46 -16.75
N ASP A 76 2.04 1.34 -16.71
CA ASP A 76 1.92 0.37 -17.80
C ASP A 76 0.88 0.77 -18.86
N GLY A 77 0.23 1.93 -18.72
CA GLY A 77 -0.78 2.43 -19.65
C GLY A 77 -2.07 1.59 -19.70
N LYS A 78 -2.35 0.80 -18.65
CA LYS A 78 -3.58 0.01 -18.50
C LYS A 78 -4.75 0.83 -17.97
N ILE A 79 -4.45 1.87 -17.19
CA ILE A 79 -5.39 2.90 -16.74
C ILE A 79 -4.90 4.24 -17.29
N ASP A 80 -5.77 5.01 -17.92
CA ASP A 80 -5.38 6.33 -18.42
C ASP A 80 -5.25 7.30 -17.25
N LYS A 81 -4.22 8.16 -17.28
CA LYS A 81 -3.99 9.17 -16.24
C LYS A 81 -5.14 10.17 -16.07
N ASN A 82 -6.02 10.28 -17.07
CA ASN A 82 -7.18 11.16 -17.06
C ASN A 82 -8.46 10.43 -16.63
N ASP A 83 -8.42 9.11 -16.41
CA ASP A 83 -9.58 8.35 -15.96
C ASP A 83 -9.94 8.67 -14.51
N THR A 84 -11.23 8.85 -14.24
CA THR A 84 -11.72 8.92 -12.87
C THR A 84 -11.62 7.54 -12.22
N THR A 85 -10.67 7.38 -11.32
CA THR A 85 -10.41 6.11 -10.63
C THR A 85 -10.75 6.22 -9.14
N ILE A 86 -11.42 5.19 -8.60
CA ILE A 86 -11.71 5.07 -7.17
C ILE A 86 -10.79 4.01 -6.58
N CYS A 87 -9.94 4.41 -5.64
CA CYS A 87 -9.09 3.52 -4.86
C CYS A 87 -9.72 3.22 -3.51
N TYR A 88 -10.06 1.97 -3.23
CA TYR A 88 -10.57 1.57 -1.92
C TYR A 88 -9.44 1.49 -0.90
N VAL A 89 -9.51 2.35 0.11
CA VAL A 89 -8.62 2.34 1.28
C VAL A 89 -9.40 1.72 2.44
N THR A 90 -9.28 0.42 2.61
CA THR A 90 -10.15 -0.39 3.47
C THR A 90 -9.86 -0.24 4.97
N GLY A 91 -8.68 0.27 5.34
CA GLY A 91 -8.27 0.39 6.73
C GLY A 91 -7.26 1.50 7.00
N SER A 92 -7.29 1.96 8.24
CA SER A 92 -6.38 2.99 8.77
C SER A 92 -5.03 2.39 9.13
N GLY A 93 -3.95 3.13 8.85
CA GLY A 93 -2.58 2.72 9.17
C GLY A 93 -2.32 2.53 10.67
N LEU A 94 -3.17 3.10 11.54
CA LEU A 94 -3.08 2.88 12.99
C LEU A 94 -3.30 1.41 13.40
N LYS A 95 -3.86 0.57 12.53
CA LYS A 95 -4.03 -0.87 12.77
C LYS A 95 -2.75 -1.69 12.60
N ALA A 96 -1.77 -1.18 11.87
CA ALA A 96 -0.60 -1.95 11.42
C ALA A 96 0.65 -1.06 11.40
N THR A 97 0.95 -0.42 12.53
CA THR A 97 2.06 0.53 12.63
C THR A 97 3.42 -0.15 12.53
N GLU A 98 3.53 -1.43 12.88
CA GLU A 98 4.79 -2.18 12.91
C GLU A 98 5.43 -2.20 11.52
N SER A 99 4.62 -2.42 10.47
CA SER A 99 5.11 -2.52 9.08
C SER A 99 5.76 -1.24 8.58
N ILE A 100 5.22 -0.07 8.98
CA ILE A 100 5.76 1.22 8.52
C ILE A 100 6.95 1.68 9.38
N MET A 101 7.00 1.28 10.65
CA MET A 101 8.08 1.67 11.57
C MET A 101 9.46 1.15 11.12
N GLU A 102 9.51 0.09 10.33
CA GLU A 102 10.75 -0.46 9.76
C GLU A 102 11.35 0.43 8.66
N VAL A 103 10.53 1.22 7.97
CA VAL A 103 10.97 2.08 6.84
C VAL A 103 11.05 3.56 7.19
N LEU A 104 10.52 3.96 8.36
CA LEU A 104 10.60 5.34 8.82
C LEU A 104 12.00 5.67 9.34
N GLN A 105 12.50 6.83 8.94
CA GLN A 105 13.75 7.35 9.46
C GLN A 105 13.59 7.73 10.94
N LYS A 106 14.40 7.10 11.80
CA LYS A 106 14.43 7.48 13.22
C LYS A 106 14.94 8.90 13.37
N PRO A 107 14.23 9.76 14.12
CA PRO A 107 14.69 11.13 14.35
C PRO A 107 16.02 11.12 15.12
N LYS A 108 16.89 12.08 14.78
CA LYS A 108 18.15 12.27 15.50
C LYS A 108 17.85 12.87 16.87
N VAL A 109 18.27 12.21 17.94
CA VAL A 109 18.17 12.75 19.31
C VAL A 109 19.15 13.90 19.46
N MET A 110 18.67 15.04 19.95
CA MET A 110 19.45 16.27 20.12
C MET A 110 19.24 16.84 21.52
N GLN A 111 20.21 17.62 22.00
CA GLN A 111 20.05 18.39 23.25
C GLN A 111 18.90 19.40 23.11
N ALA A 112 18.23 19.68 24.21
CA ALA A 112 17.15 20.67 24.30
C ALA A 112 17.71 22.10 24.19
N ASP A 113 18.13 22.46 22.99
CA ASP A 113 18.77 23.73 22.65
C ASP A 113 18.10 24.27 21.38
N VAL A 114 17.39 25.39 21.54
CA VAL A 114 16.60 25.99 20.47
C VAL A 114 17.47 26.39 19.27
N ALA A 115 18.68 26.91 19.51
CA ALA A 115 19.58 27.34 18.44
C ALA A 115 20.11 26.15 17.64
N LYS A 116 20.43 25.04 18.30
CA LYS A 116 20.87 23.80 17.62
C LYS A 116 19.74 23.13 16.85
N ILE A 117 18.52 23.13 17.38
CA ILE A 117 17.36 22.51 16.74
C ILE A 117 16.91 23.32 15.53
N SER A 118 16.80 24.65 15.64
CA SER A 118 16.36 25.49 14.52
C SER A 118 17.32 25.48 13.34
N ALA A 119 18.62 25.24 13.57
CA ALA A 119 19.61 25.13 12.50
C ALA A 119 19.47 23.87 11.62
N VAL A 120 18.72 22.86 12.05
CA VAL A 120 18.58 21.57 11.34
C VAL A 120 17.16 21.24 10.89
N VAL A 121 16.15 21.95 11.42
CA VAL A 121 14.76 21.85 10.97
C VAL A 121 14.61 22.75 9.74
N LYS A 122 14.24 22.15 8.61
CA LYS A 122 13.92 22.86 7.36
C LYS A 122 12.46 23.25 7.32
#